data_AF-A0A2P5WUK9-F1
#
_entry.id   AF-A0A2P5WUK9-F1
#
_cell.length_a   1.000
_cell.length_b   1.000
_cell.length_c   1.000
_cell.angle_alpha   90.00
_cell.angle_beta   90.00
_cell.angle_gamma   90.00
#
_symmetry.space_group_name_H-M   'P 1'
#
loop_
_entity.id
_entity.type
_entity.pdbx_description
1 polymer ?
#
loop_
_entity_poly.entity_id
_entity_poly.type
_entity_poly.pdbx_seq_one_letter_code
_entity_poly.pdbx_strand_id
1 'polypeptide(L)'
;MSETLATFLASTPLLEEAWRVCNIANISFPGAYLVERIGSVAYIAFSGRQMTSGSDQKCRNLVALSKEDGGVFAPLYRHSEAEEPMVHHGMLKLFFSMFPSLQIQI
;
A
#
# COMPACT_ATOMS: atom_id res chain seq x y z
N MET A 1 -15.29 -10.84 -19.46
CA MET A 1 -13.84 -10.46 -19.42
C MET A 1 -13.24 -10.54 -18.02
N SER A 2 -13.99 -10.21 -16.95
CA SER A 2 -13.52 -10.32 -15.55
C SER A 2 -13.24 -11.78 -15.11
N GLU A 3 -14.08 -12.74 -15.51
CA GLU A 3 -13.98 -14.14 -15.08
C GLU A 3 -12.68 -14.83 -15.49
N THR A 4 -12.29 -14.78 -16.77
CA THR A 4 -11.04 -15.40 -17.25
C THR A 4 -9.81 -14.87 -16.53
N LEU A 5 -9.75 -13.56 -16.28
CA LEU A 5 -8.66 -12.94 -15.52
C LEU A 5 -8.68 -13.39 -14.05
N ALA A 6 -9.85 -13.44 -13.42
CA ALA A 6 -9.99 -13.93 -12.05
C ALA A 6 -9.57 -15.39 -11.92
N THR A 7 -9.99 -16.26 -12.85
CA THR A 7 -9.58 -17.67 -12.91
C THR A 7 -8.08 -17.80 -13.09
N PHE A 8 -7.47 -16.98 -13.95
CA PHE A 8 -6.01 -16.98 -14.13
C PHE A 8 -5.28 -16.54 -12.87
N LEU A 9 -5.71 -15.46 -12.20
CA LEU A 9 -5.10 -15.03 -10.94
C LEU A 9 -5.23 -16.10 -9.86
N ALA A 10 -6.40 -16.74 -9.76
CA ALA A 10 -6.68 -17.81 -8.81
C ALA A 10 -5.90 -19.11 -9.11
N SER A 11 -5.44 -19.33 -10.35
CA SER A 11 -4.60 -20.48 -10.70
C SER A 11 -3.10 -20.25 -10.42
N THR A 12 -2.72 -19.03 -9.99
CA THR A 12 -1.35 -18.71 -9.55
C THR A 12 -1.26 -18.70 -8.02
N PRO A 13 -0.07 -18.92 -7.43
CA PRO A 13 0.11 -18.82 -5.98
C PRO A 13 0.08 -17.37 -5.47
N LEU A 14 -0.03 -16.36 -6.35
CA LEU A 14 0.11 -14.94 -6.02
C LEU A 14 -0.81 -14.51 -4.87
N LEU A 15 -2.09 -14.88 -4.92
CA LEU A 15 -3.07 -14.48 -3.89
C LEU A 15 -2.81 -15.18 -2.55
N GLU A 16 -2.47 -16.47 -2.58
CA GLU A 16 -2.17 -17.26 -1.38
C GLU A 16 -0.88 -16.76 -0.71
N GLU A 17 0.18 -16.56 -1.49
CA GLU A 17 1.46 -16.04 -1.01
C GLU A 17 1.32 -14.63 -0.46
N ALA A 18 0.69 -13.70 -1.20
CA ALA A 18 0.46 -12.34 -0.73
C ALA A 18 -0.35 -12.31 0.57
N TRP A 19 -1.42 -13.12 0.67
CA TRP A 19 -2.24 -13.20 1.87
C TRP A 19 -1.46 -13.76 3.08
N ARG A 20 -0.65 -14.80 2.86
CA ARG A 20 0.22 -15.37 3.91
C ARG A 20 1.20 -14.34 4.44
N VAL A 21 1.92 -13.63 3.55
CA VAL A 21 2.92 -12.61 3.96
C VAL A 21 2.22 -11.46 4.69
N CYS A 22 1.02 -11.03 4.25
CA CYS A 22 0.21 -10.04 4.96
C CYS A 22 -0.18 -10.48 6.38
N ASN A 23 -0.57 -11.74 6.57
CA ASN A 23 -0.88 -12.28 7.89
C ASN A 23 0.34 -12.25 8.82
N ILE A 24 1.52 -12.60 8.30
CA ILE A 24 2.78 -12.52 9.07
C ILE A 24 3.09 -11.06 9.43
N ALA A 25 2.99 -10.13 8.47
CA ALA A 25 3.21 -8.70 8.72
C ALA A 25 2.27 -8.15 9.81
N ASN A 26 1.00 -8.58 9.80
CA ASN A 26 0.04 -8.21 10.83
C ASN A 26 0.42 -8.73 12.22
N ILE A 27 0.97 -9.93 12.33
CA ILE A 27 1.31 -10.53 13.64
C ILE A 27 2.64 -10.00 14.17
N SER A 28 3.66 -9.97 13.31
CA SER A 28 5.07 -9.82 13.72
C SER A 28 5.66 -8.44 13.46
N PHE A 29 5.04 -7.62 12.61
CA PHE A 29 5.57 -6.30 12.21
C PHE A 29 4.57 -5.16 12.47
N PRO A 30 4.01 -5.03 13.70
CA PRO A 30 3.17 -3.88 14.01
C PRO A 30 4.01 -2.62 13.83
N GLY A 31 3.51 -1.62 13.09
CA GLY A 31 4.35 -0.44 12.86
C GLY A 31 5.08 -0.39 11.53
N ALA A 32 5.26 -1.55 10.89
CA ALA A 32 6.29 -1.72 9.88
C ALA A 32 5.81 -2.59 8.69
N TYR A 33 6.77 -2.95 7.85
CA TYR A 33 6.58 -3.81 6.69
C TYR A 33 7.50 -5.02 6.77
N LEU A 34 7.08 -6.11 6.14
CA LEU A 34 7.87 -7.32 5.91
C LEU A 34 8.30 -7.36 4.45
N VAL A 35 9.58 -7.67 4.20
CA VAL A 35 10.07 -8.02 2.87
C VAL A 35 10.35 -9.52 2.87
N GLU A 36 9.68 -10.27 1.99
CA GLU A 36 9.89 -11.71 1.84
C GLU A 36 10.09 -12.04 0.36
N ARG A 37 11.20 -12.70 0.03
CA ARG A 37 11.51 -13.14 -1.34
C ARG A 37 11.11 -14.60 -1.50
N ILE A 38 10.23 -14.87 -2.45
CA ILE A 38 9.76 -16.21 -2.81
C ILE A 38 10.13 -16.46 -4.27
N GLY A 39 11.13 -17.31 -4.50
CA GLY A 39 11.72 -17.49 -5.82
C GLY A 39 12.24 -16.18 -6.41
N SER A 40 11.66 -15.75 -7.53
CA SER A 40 12.00 -14.50 -8.23
C SER A 40 11.16 -13.30 -7.82
N VAL A 41 10.16 -13.46 -6.94
CA VAL A 41 9.22 -12.40 -6.55
C VAL A 41 9.57 -11.89 -5.15
N ALA A 42 9.65 -10.57 -5.00
CA ALA A 42 9.77 -9.91 -3.71
C ALA A 42 8.40 -9.38 -3.27
N TYR A 43 7.91 -9.88 -2.14
CA TYR A 43 6.69 -9.42 -1.50
C TYR A 43 7.04 -8.37 -0.44
N ILE A 44 6.40 -7.21 -0.52
CA ILE A 44 6.50 -6.15 0.50
C ILE A 44 5.13 -6.01 1.15
N ALA A 45 4.97 -6.54 2.36
CA ALA A 45 3.70 -6.55 3.07
C ALA A 45 3.69 -5.53 4.20
N PHE A 46 2.76 -4.58 4.13
CA PHE A 46 2.56 -3.55 5.15
C PHE A 46 1.55 -4.04 6.18
N SER A 47 1.87 -3.89 7.48
CA SER A 47 0.94 -4.26 8.55
C SER A 47 -0.27 -3.33 8.61
N GLY A 48 -1.48 -3.89 8.52
CA GLY A 48 -2.74 -3.14 8.55
C GLY A 48 -3.17 -2.65 9.94
N ARG A 49 -2.49 -3.12 11.00
CA ARG A 49 -2.86 -2.82 12.40
C ARG A 49 -2.72 -1.34 12.78
N GLN A 50 -1.89 -0.58 12.07
CA GLN A 50 -1.66 0.83 12.40
C GLN A 50 -2.86 1.73 12.12
N MET A 51 -3.76 1.32 11.21
CA MET A 51 -4.96 2.11 10.92
C MET A 51 -6.03 2.02 12.02
N THR A 52 -5.94 1.05 12.94
CA THR A 52 -7.00 0.81 13.93
C THR A 52 -6.90 1.69 15.19
N SER A 53 -5.78 2.39 15.40
CA SER A 53 -5.43 2.97 16.71
C SER A 53 -5.66 4.48 16.87
N GLY A 54 -6.34 5.17 15.94
CA GLY A 54 -6.71 6.58 16.20
C GLY A 54 -6.95 7.50 15.01
N SER A 55 -6.85 6.99 13.77
CA SER A 55 -7.24 7.76 12.58
C SER A 55 -8.68 7.40 12.21
N ASP A 56 -9.58 8.38 12.23
CA ASP A 56 -10.96 8.34 11.76
C ASP A 56 -11.35 7.05 11.00
N GLN A 57 -12.12 6.17 11.64
CA GLN A 57 -12.75 4.99 10.98
C GLN A 57 -13.67 5.36 9.81
N LYS A 58 -13.85 6.65 9.54
CA LYS A 58 -14.61 7.17 8.42
C LYS A 58 -13.60 7.56 7.35
N CYS A 59 -13.73 7.03 6.13
CA CYS A 59 -13.00 7.45 4.92
C CYS A 59 -13.26 8.92 4.50
N ARG A 60 -13.58 9.80 5.44
CA ARG A 60 -13.96 11.20 5.26
C ARG A 60 -12.77 12.14 5.37
N ASN A 61 -11.62 11.67 5.87
CA ASN A 61 -10.41 12.47 5.96
C ASN A 61 -9.57 12.34 4.69
N LEU A 62 -10.11 12.85 3.58
CA LEU A 62 -9.41 12.90 2.31
C LEU A 62 -8.65 14.22 2.18
N VAL A 63 -7.42 14.14 1.68
CA VAL A 63 -6.57 15.29 1.38
C VAL A 63 -6.14 15.24 -0.07
N ALA A 64 -5.92 16.41 -0.64
CA ALA A 64 -5.44 16.55 -2.00
C ALA A 64 -3.96 16.14 -2.03
N LEU A 65 -3.60 15.22 -2.93
CA LEU A 65 -2.30 14.55 -2.91
C LEU A 65 -1.13 15.53 -3.04
N SER A 66 -1.26 16.59 -3.85
CA SER A 66 -0.19 17.56 -4.11
C SER A 66 0.14 18.44 -2.90
N LYS A 67 -0.76 18.51 -1.91
CA LYS A 67 -0.56 19.36 -0.72
C LYS A 67 0.37 18.74 0.30
N GLU A 68 0.47 17.41 0.32
CA GLU A 68 1.11 16.67 1.41
C GLU A 68 2.15 15.65 0.93
N ASP A 69 2.36 15.49 -0.37
CA ASP A 69 3.26 14.47 -0.91
C ASP A 69 4.74 14.87 -0.99
N GLY A 70 5.07 16.15 -0.79
CA GLY A 70 6.43 16.66 -1.01
C GLY A 70 6.94 16.45 -2.45
N GLY A 71 6.04 16.26 -3.42
CA GLY A 71 6.33 15.98 -4.82
C GLY A 71 6.61 14.51 -5.16
N VAL A 72 6.53 13.57 -4.21
CA VAL A 72 6.76 12.13 -4.46
C VAL A 72 5.78 11.56 -5.48
N PHE A 73 4.56 12.07 -5.52
CA PHE A 73 3.51 11.63 -6.43
C PHE A 73 3.20 12.65 -7.53
N ALA A 74 4.07 13.64 -7.76
CA ALA A 74 3.92 14.65 -8.79
C ALA A 74 3.52 14.13 -10.19
N PRO A 75 4.03 12.97 -10.67
CA PRO A 75 3.60 12.42 -11.95
C PRO A 75 2.10 12.10 -12.04
N LEU A 76 1.40 11.89 -10.93
CA LEU A 76 -0.02 11.54 -10.90
C LEU A 76 -0.95 12.74 -11.14
N TYR A 77 -0.48 13.96 -10.93
CA TYR A 77 -1.33 15.16 -11.02
C TYR A 77 -0.74 16.30 -11.87
N ARG A 78 0.57 16.30 -12.14
CA ARG A 78 1.24 17.39 -12.88
C ARG A 78 0.75 17.57 -14.32
N HIS A 79 0.27 16.50 -14.95
CA HIS A 79 -0.22 16.51 -16.34
C HIS A 79 -1.72 16.20 -16.45
N SER A 80 -2.42 16.26 -15.32
CA SER A 80 -3.85 16.00 -15.28
C SER A 80 -4.61 17.29 -15.54
N GLU A 81 -5.40 17.32 -16.61
CA GLU A 81 -6.48 18.29 -16.80
C GLU A 81 -7.70 17.98 -15.93
N ALA A 82 -7.71 16.81 -15.26
CA ALA A 82 -8.76 16.36 -14.36
C ALA A 82 -8.51 16.80 -12.90
N GLU A 83 -9.55 16.68 -12.07
CA GLU A 83 -9.50 16.99 -10.64
C GLU A 83 -8.33 16.32 -9.92
N GLU A 84 -7.76 17.04 -8.96
CA GLU A 84 -6.61 16.57 -8.17
C GLU A 84 -6.95 15.26 -7.41
N PRO A 85 -6.07 14.24 -7.45
CA PRO A 85 -6.29 13.01 -6.71
C PRO A 85 -6.45 13.26 -5.20
N MET A 86 -7.56 12.78 -4.65
CA MET A 86 -7.84 12.85 -3.22
C MET A 86 -7.50 11.50 -2.56
N VAL A 87 -6.67 11.50 -1.51
CA VAL A 87 -6.21 10.29 -0.82
C VAL A 87 -6.52 10.34 0.67
N HIS A 88 -6.62 9.18 1.31
CA HIS A 88 -6.85 9.10 2.75
C HIS A 88 -5.65 9.63 3.53
N HIS A 89 -5.85 10.68 4.32
CA HIS A 89 -4.81 11.39 5.07
C HIS A 89 -3.98 10.46 5.96
N GLY A 90 -4.65 9.60 6.73
CA GLY A 90 -3.99 8.66 7.62
C GLY A 90 -3.14 7.63 6.87
N MET A 91 -3.54 7.24 5.65
CA MET A 91 -2.78 6.30 4.85
C MET A 91 -1.56 6.97 4.23
N LEU A 92 -1.70 8.22 3.76
CA LEU A 92 -0.60 9.00 3.22
C LEU A 92 0.48 9.23 4.28
N LYS A 93 0.08 9.62 5.50
CA LYS A 93 1.00 9.76 6.63
C LYS A 93 1.68 8.45 7.00
N LEU A 94 0.93 7.35 7.03
CA LEU A 94 1.49 6.04 7.33
C LEU A 94 2.52 5.63 6.29
N PHE A 95 2.23 5.83 5.00
CA PHE A 95 3.19 5.60 3.93
C PHE A 95 4.47 6.41 4.14
N PHE A 96 4.37 7.71 4.38
CA PHE A 96 5.55 8.56 4.61
C PHE A 96 6.34 8.22 5.87
N SER A 97 5.72 7.63 6.90
CA SER A 97 6.46 7.14 8.06
C SER A 97 7.35 5.94 7.75
N MET A 98 7.04 5.17 6.69
CA MET A 98 7.77 3.97 6.29
C MET A 98 8.64 4.18 5.05
N PHE A 99 8.28 5.13 4.20
CA PHE A 99 8.95 5.37 2.92
C PHE A 99 10.47 5.62 3.05
N PRO A 100 10.98 6.43 4.01
CA PRO A 100 12.42 6.65 4.15
C PRO A 100 13.20 5.39 4.54
N SER A 101 12.55 4.44 5.23
CA SER A 101 13.18 3.20 5.67
C SER A 101 12.97 2.05 4.69
N LEU A 102 12.27 2.28 3.57
CA LEU A 102 12.00 1.28 2.55
C LEU A 102 13.30 0.92 1.81
N GLN A 103 14.04 -0.05 2.34
CA GLN A 103 15.26 -0.57 1.73
C GLN A 103 14.88 -1.63 0.69
N ILE A 104 14.46 -1.19 -0.49
CA ILE A 104 14.27 -2.11 -1.62
C ILE A 104 15.66 -2.47 -2.17
N GLN A 105 16.28 -3.52 -1.61
CA GLN A 105 17.42 -4.17 -2.25
C GLN A 105 16.87 -5.23 -3.21
N ILE A 106 16.84 -4.92 -4.51
CA ILE A 106 16.43 -5.83 -5.60
C ILE A 106 17.63 -6.68 -6.02
#